data_AF-J3CGT9-F1
#
_entry.id   AF-J3CGT9-F1
#
_cell.length_a   1.000
_cell.length_b   1.000
_cell.length_c   1.000
_cell.angle_alpha   90.00
_cell.angle_beta   90.00
_cell.angle_gamma   90.00
#
_symmetry.space_group_name_H-M   'P 1'
#
loop_
_entity.id
_entity.type
_entity.pdbx_description
1 polymer ?
#
loop_
_entity_poly.entity_id
_entity_poly.type
_entity_poly.pdbx_seq_one_letter_code
_entity_poly.pdbx_strand_id
1 'polypeptide(L)'
;MIKIYFLTALCFLMLFSCKDDEKIEGVKVESSFVNFDINAVPYTKLSTYSFFTGELKNLTPSSKVIPYEPASSLFTDYASKKRFVWMPEGTKATYDADDKTLNFPVGTVLIKSFYYTTIQPNNTTKIIETRLMIRKSSGWIFAEYLWNDDQTEANLITGTDFTSGSSKNITFKKENNNVITTDYRIPSESECFACHKLNNKPVPIGVKPQNLNTGYPYSGGIKNQLQKLVDEGYLVSYPSNIVSTVNYRDTSKPVDIRLRSYLDINCAHCHQQNARCDYRAIRLSFSQTADLANMGVCVNADEPIDQSLEKIITPGNHNKSVMNFRLNSVDESNRMPLLGRTVVHDEGVALLQQWINSLNQSCP
;
A
#
# COMPACT_ATOMS: atom_id res chain seq x y z
N MET A 1 97.53 1.68 37.18
CA MET A 1 96.54 2.09 36.16
C MET A 1 95.18 1.60 36.65
N ILE A 2 94.47 2.36 37.48
CA ILE A 2 93.43 3.36 37.12
C ILE A 2 92.36 2.80 36.16
N LYS A 3 91.17 2.43 36.65
CA LYS A 3 89.94 3.24 36.60
C LYS A 3 88.73 2.51 37.21
N ILE A 4 88.08 3.23 38.13
CA ILE A 4 86.73 3.02 38.64
C ILE A 4 85.74 3.58 37.63
N TYR A 5 84.59 2.91 37.41
CA TYR A 5 83.34 3.61 37.08
C TYR A 5 82.14 2.95 37.78
N PHE A 6 81.51 3.76 38.63
CA PHE A 6 80.14 3.68 39.11
C PHE A 6 79.15 3.66 37.92
N LEU A 7 78.06 2.89 38.01
CA LEU A 7 76.74 3.45 37.73
C LEU A 7 75.61 2.69 38.45
N THR A 8 74.81 3.50 39.11
CA THR A 8 73.66 3.29 39.99
C THR A 8 72.34 3.05 39.26
N ALA A 9 71.37 2.53 40.03
CA ALA A 9 69.91 2.71 39.90
C ALA A 9 69.19 1.82 38.85
N LEU A 10 67.96 1.34 39.03
CA LEU A 10 66.86 1.77 39.90
C LEU A 10 65.89 0.60 40.10
N CYS A 11 65.38 0.44 41.32
CA CYS A 11 64.31 -0.48 41.68
C CYS A 11 62.97 0.04 41.11
N PHE A 12 62.17 -0.80 40.44
CA PHE A 12 60.78 -0.50 40.13
C PHE A 12 59.90 -1.68 40.55
N LEU A 13 59.31 -1.55 41.74
CA LEU A 13 58.21 -2.35 42.24
C LEU A 13 56.94 -2.00 41.42
N MET A 14 56.46 -2.93 40.61
CA MET A 14 55.13 -2.83 40.01
C MET A 14 54.07 -3.14 41.06
N LEU A 15 53.36 -2.11 41.51
CA LEU A 15 52.10 -2.23 42.23
C LEU A 15 50.99 -2.57 41.23
N PHE A 16 50.43 -3.77 41.32
CA PHE A 16 49.18 -4.12 40.66
C PHE A 16 48.03 -3.37 41.35
N SER A 17 47.53 -2.31 40.70
CA SER A 17 46.27 -1.67 41.05
C SER A 17 45.15 -2.36 40.27
N CYS A 18 44.32 -3.14 40.95
CA CYS A 18 43.06 -3.64 40.40
C CYS A 18 42.08 -2.46 40.37
N LYS A 19 41.74 -1.99 39.17
CA LYS A 19 40.66 -1.03 38.95
C LYS A 19 39.38 -1.84 38.76
N ASP A 20 38.38 -1.57 39.59
CA ASP A 20 37.05 -2.19 39.49
C ASP A 20 36.46 -1.95 38.10
N ASP A 21 36.07 -3.04 37.43
CA ASP A 21 35.41 -3.01 36.13
C ASP A 21 34.07 -2.28 36.26
N GLU A 22 33.97 -1.12 35.60
CA GLU A 22 32.72 -0.44 35.35
C GLU A 22 31.76 -1.41 34.67
N LYS A 23 30.61 -1.63 35.30
CA LYS A 23 29.48 -2.33 34.70
C LYS A 23 29.15 -1.66 33.37
N ILE A 24 29.52 -2.30 32.28
CA ILE A 24 29.03 -1.99 30.95
C ILE A 24 27.52 -2.22 31.01
N GLU A 25 26.76 -1.13 31.13
CA GLU A 25 25.32 -1.16 30.92
C GLU A 25 25.08 -1.73 29.52
N GLY A 26 24.50 -2.92 29.48
CA GLY A 26 24.15 -3.58 28.23
C GLY A 26 23.27 -2.64 27.42
N VAL A 27 23.77 -2.23 26.25
CA VAL A 27 22.95 -1.65 25.18
C VAL A 27 21.76 -2.58 25.01
N LYS A 28 20.54 -2.06 25.24
CA LYS A 28 19.31 -2.79 24.90
C LYS A 28 19.41 -3.15 23.43
N VAL A 29 19.70 -4.42 23.14
CA VAL A 29 19.52 -4.99 21.82
C VAL A 29 18.02 -4.90 21.55
N GLU A 30 17.61 -3.90 20.77
CA GLU A 30 16.26 -3.85 20.21
C GLU A 30 15.99 -5.23 19.60
N SER A 31 14.92 -5.90 20.06
CA SER A 31 14.63 -7.26 19.62
C SER A 31 14.49 -7.26 18.10
N SER A 32 15.31 -8.05 17.41
CA SER A 32 15.25 -8.26 15.96
C SER A 32 13.97 -8.99 15.50
N PHE A 33 13.05 -9.25 16.42
CA PHE A 33 11.82 -9.99 16.23
C PHE A 33 10.61 -9.07 16.30
N VAL A 34 9.65 -9.32 15.43
CA VAL A 34 8.31 -8.73 15.51
C VAL A 34 7.62 -9.28 16.75
N ASN A 35 7.16 -8.38 17.61
CA ASN A 35 6.34 -8.71 18.76
C ASN A 35 4.90 -8.92 18.30
N PHE A 36 4.44 -10.17 18.29
CA PHE A 36 3.11 -10.53 17.82
C PHE A 36 2.52 -11.67 18.63
N ASP A 37 1.42 -11.38 19.32
CA ASP A 37 0.52 -12.35 19.93
C ASP A 37 -0.86 -12.21 19.29
N ILE A 38 -1.29 -13.26 18.59
CA ILE A 38 -2.55 -13.29 17.83
C ILE A 38 -3.79 -13.03 18.69
N ASN A 39 -3.71 -13.33 19.99
CA ASN A 39 -4.81 -13.11 20.93
C ASN A 39 -4.86 -11.68 21.46
N ALA A 40 -3.72 -10.99 21.48
CA ALA A 40 -3.60 -9.64 22.01
C ALA A 40 -3.73 -8.54 20.95
N VAL A 41 -3.49 -8.86 19.66
CA VAL A 41 -3.63 -7.89 18.56
C VAL A 41 -5.11 -7.56 18.24
N PRO A 42 -5.44 -6.34 17.82
CA PRO A 42 -4.51 -5.23 17.55
C PRO A 42 -4.01 -4.51 18.80
N TYR A 43 -2.72 -4.18 18.84
CA TYR A 43 -2.13 -3.39 19.93
C TYR A 43 -2.50 -1.92 19.82
N THR A 44 -2.54 -1.20 20.95
CA THR A 44 -2.84 0.25 20.98
C THR A 44 -1.80 1.10 20.27
N LYS A 45 -0.52 0.72 20.28
CA LYS A 45 0.57 1.46 19.64
C LYS A 45 1.18 0.66 18.49
N LEU A 46 1.50 1.33 17.39
CA LEU A 46 2.15 0.68 16.25
C LEU A 46 3.57 0.23 16.60
N SER A 47 4.29 1.00 17.40
CA SER A 47 5.64 0.62 17.87
C SER A 47 5.67 -0.70 18.65
N THR A 48 4.56 -1.09 19.31
CA THR A 48 4.48 -2.33 20.10
C THR A 48 4.73 -3.57 19.25
N TYR A 49 4.45 -3.55 17.94
CA TYR A 49 4.70 -4.69 17.06
C TYR A 49 6.18 -4.88 16.70
N SER A 50 7.00 -3.84 16.83
CA SER A 50 8.40 -3.86 16.37
C SER A 50 8.55 -4.27 14.90
N PHE A 51 7.59 -3.90 14.04
CA PHE A 51 7.70 -4.09 12.58
C PHE A 51 8.84 -3.28 11.95
N PHE A 52 9.25 -2.20 12.60
CA PHE A 52 10.28 -1.29 12.12
C PHE A 52 11.33 -1.06 13.20
N THR A 53 12.58 -0.86 12.78
CA THR A 53 13.73 -0.56 13.66
C THR A 53 14.11 0.91 13.60
N GLY A 54 14.74 1.41 14.68
CA GLY A 54 15.12 2.82 14.81
C GLY A 54 13.91 3.76 14.87
N GLU A 55 14.06 4.99 14.36
CA GLU A 55 12.95 5.96 14.36
C GLU A 55 11.77 5.47 13.49
N LEU A 56 10.60 5.31 14.11
CA LEU A 56 9.42 4.69 13.50
C LEU A 56 9.02 5.34 12.15
N LYS A 57 9.12 6.67 12.03
CA LYS A 57 8.81 7.42 10.79
C LYS A 57 9.65 7.04 9.58
N ASN A 58 10.83 6.43 9.78
CA ASN A 58 11.66 5.98 8.67
C ASN A 58 11.06 4.75 8.00
N LEU A 59 10.23 3.99 8.74
CA LEU A 59 9.61 2.73 8.30
C LEU A 59 10.68 1.74 7.78
N THR A 60 11.82 1.70 8.46
CA THR A 60 12.90 0.75 8.18
C THR A 60 12.46 -0.62 8.66
N PRO A 61 12.20 -1.60 7.77
CA PRO A 61 11.62 -2.86 8.18
C PRO A 61 12.57 -3.67 9.08
N SER A 62 12.02 -4.25 10.14
CA SER A 62 12.68 -5.29 10.94
C SER A 62 12.94 -6.55 10.11
N SER A 63 13.75 -7.47 10.65
CA SER A 63 13.96 -8.77 10.03
C SER A 63 12.62 -9.45 9.72
N LYS A 64 12.52 -10.10 8.56
CA LYS A 64 11.32 -10.79 8.06
C LYS A 64 10.09 -9.90 7.78
N VAL A 65 10.19 -8.58 7.90
CA VAL A 65 9.18 -7.65 7.39
C VAL A 65 9.54 -7.28 5.95
N ILE A 66 8.79 -7.80 4.99
CA ILE A 66 9.17 -7.73 3.56
C ILE A 66 8.44 -6.58 2.88
N PRO A 67 9.15 -5.56 2.37
CA PRO A 67 8.52 -4.51 1.58
C PRO A 67 8.07 -5.05 0.22
N TYR A 68 6.95 -4.53 -0.27
CA TYR A 68 6.45 -4.83 -1.61
C TYR A 68 5.74 -3.61 -2.21
N GLU A 69 5.63 -3.59 -3.54
CA GLU A 69 4.95 -2.57 -4.31
C GLU A 69 4.22 -3.21 -5.50
N PRO A 70 2.87 -3.14 -5.54
CA PRO A 70 2.12 -3.52 -6.72
C PRO A 70 2.57 -2.74 -7.96
N ALA A 71 2.59 -3.39 -9.14
CA ALA A 71 2.98 -2.79 -10.41
C ALA A 71 2.28 -1.43 -10.65
N SER A 72 1.00 -1.36 -10.33
CA SER A 72 0.20 -0.14 -10.30
C SER A 72 -0.30 0.14 -8.89
N SER A 73 -0.22 1.40 -8.43
CA SER A 73 -0.64 1.81 -7.09
C SER A 73 -2.05 2.41 -7.10
N LEU A 74 -2.91 1.99 -6.16
CA LEU A 74 -4.20 2.63 -5.89
C LEU A 74 -4.02 4.14 -5.62
N PHE A 75 -4.86 4.96 -6.25
CA PHE A 75 -4.98 6.38 -5.98
C PHE A 75 -5.67 6.64 -4.65
N THR A 76 -5.13 7.56 -3.85
CA THR A 76 -5.73 8.00 -2.58
C THR A 76 -5.27 9.42 -2.29
N ASP A 77 -5.94 10.41 -2.90
CA ASP A 77 -5.61 11.85 -2.77
C ASP A 77 -4.12 12.18 -2.90
N TYR A 78 -3.44 11.55 -3.86
CA TYR A 78 -1.99 11.65 -4.07
C TYR A 78 -1.09 11.22 -2.90
N ALA A 79 -1.63 10.63 -1.83
CA ALA A 79 -0.82 10.00 -0.80
C ALA A 79 0.05 8.89 -1.42
N SER A 80 1.34 8.90 -1.13
CA SER A 80 2.26 7.80 -1.39
C SER A 80 2.02 6.67 -0.39
N LYS A 81 2.45 5.45 -0.74
CA LYS A 81 2.25 4.26 0.11
C LYS A 81 3.53 3.46 0.26
N LYS A 82 3.93 3.17 1.50
CA LYS A 82 4.85 2.07 1.79
C LYS A 82 4.03 0.85 2.23
N ARG A 83 4.37 -0.33 1.72
CA ARG A 83 3.66 -1.57 2.03
C ARG A 83 4.62 -2.66 2.45
N PHE A 84 4.19 -3.46 3.41
CA PHE A 84 4.97 -4.56 3.94
C PHE A 84 4.08 -5.77 4.20
N VAL A 85 4.67 -6.95 4.18
CA VAL A 85 4.06 -8.19 4.65
C VAL A 85 4.96 -8.81 5.71
N TRP A 86 4.34 -9.26 6.80
CA TRP A 86 4.98 -10.08 7.81
C TRP A 86 4.15 -11.33 8.06
N MET A 87 4.81 -12.46 8.28
CA MET A 87 4.18 -13.74 8.55
C MET A 87 4.87 -14.45 9.71
N PRO A 88 4.14 -15.22 10.54
CA PRO A 88 4.76 -16.04 11.57
C PRO A 88 5.76 -17.03 10.98
N GLU A 89 6.80 -17.34 11.75
CA GLU A 89 7.82 -18.30 11.36
C GLU A 89 7.22 -19.67 11.01
N GLY A 90 7.78 -20.32 9.98
CA GLY A 90 7.33 -21.64 9.52
C GLY A 90 6.03 -21.64 8.71
N THR A 91 5.34 -20.50 8.57
CA THR A 91 4.12 -20.39 7.77
C THR A 91 4.41 -19.95 6.34
N LYS A 92 3.58 -20.39 5.38
CA LYS A 92 3.73 -20.06 3.96
C LYS A 92 2.37 -19.75 3.34
N ALA A 93 2.33 -18.76 2.45
CA ALA A 93 1.21 -18.52 1.56
C ALA A 93 1.29 -19.47 0.36
N THR A 94 0.16 -19.66 -0.31
CA THR A 94 0.09 -20.38 -1.58
C THR A 94 -0.40 -19.48 -2.71
N TYR A 95 0.07 -19.78 -3.91
CA TYR A 95 -0.43 -19.25 -5.16
C TYR A 95 -1.63 -20.10 -5.61
N ASP A 96 -2.69 -19.46 -6.10
CA ASP A 96 -3.88 -20.12 -6.68
C ASP A 96 -4.01 -19.77 -8.17
N ALA A 97 -4.15 -18.48 -8.47
CA ALA A 97 -4.15 -17.95 -9.83
C ALA A 97 -3.60 -16.51 -9.86
N ASP A 98 -3.28 -16.02 -11.07
CA ASP A 98 -2.69 -14.69 -11.30
C ASP A 98 -3.52 -13.55 -10.70
N ASP A 99 -4.84 -13.63 -10.84
CA ASP A 99 -5.80 -12.59 -10.46
C ASP A 99 -6.40 -12.78 -9.05
N LYS A 100 -5.99 -13.83 -8.34
CA LYS A 100 -6.41 -14.12 -6.96
C LYS A 100 -5.41 -13.55 -5.97
N THR A 101 -5.91 -13.05 -4.84
CA THR A 101 -5.04 -12.71 -3.71
C THR A 101 -4.29 -13.96 -3.26
N LEU A 102 -3.00 -13.84 -2.95
CA LEU A 102 -2.25 -14.94 -2.35
C LEU A 102 -2.99 -15.50 -1.12
N ASN A 103 -3.00 -16.82 -0.97
CA ASN A 103 -3.66 -17.47 0.15
C ASN A 103 -2.77 -17.39 1.38
N PHE A 104 -2.92 -16.33 2.16
CA PHE A 104 -2.12 -16.08 3.35
C PHE A 104 -2.57 -16.93 4.56
N PRO A 105 -1.63 -17.49 5.33
CA PRO A 105 -1.92 -18.25 6.54
C PRO A 105 -2.36 -17.34 7.70
N VAL A 106 -3.00 -17.95 8.71
CA VAL A 106 -3.33 -17.29 9.98
C VAL A 106 -2.08 -16.70 10.62
N GLY A 107 -2.21 -15.48 11.16
CA GLY A 107 -1.14 -14.67 11.73
C GLY A 107 -0.47 -13.72 10.74
N THR A 108 -0.76 -13.81 9.44
CA THR A 108 -0.24 -12.85 8.45
C THR A 108 -0.70 -11.42 8.76
N VAL A 109 0.22 -10.46 8.66
CA VAL A 109 -0.07 -9.02 8.76
C VAL A 109 0.35 -8.32 7.46
N LEU A 110 -0.61 -7.64 6.83
CA LEU A 110 -0.35 -6.72 5.73
C LEU A 110 -0.36 -5.29 6.28
N ILE A 111 0.74 -4.57 6.06
CA ILE A 111 1.00 -3.24 6.62
C ILE A 111 1.01 -2.24 5.48
N LYS A 112 0.28 -1.13 5.61
CA LYS A 112 0.25 -0.07 4.59
C LYS A 112 0.26 1.30 5.26
N SER A 113 1.32 2.08 5.03
CA SER A 113 1.47 3.45 5.55
C SER A 113 1.24 4.46 4.43
N PHE A 114 0.41 5.46 4.70
CA PHE A 114 0.05 6.53 3.76
C PHE A 114 0.75 7.82 4.15
N TYR A 115 1.46 8.43 3.22
CA TYR A 115 2.29 9.59 3.49
C TYR A 115 2.36 10.57 2.32
N TYR A 116 2.72 11.81 2.62
CA TYR A 116 3.04 12.85 1.66
C TYR A 116 4.50 13.24 1.81
N THR A 117 5.17 13.61 0.72
CA THR A 117 6.56 14.10 0.73
C THR A 117 6.67 15.61 0.47
N THR A 118 5.55 16.26 0.15
CA THR A 118 5.49 17.65 -0.32
C THR A 118 4.50 18.48 0.50
N ILE A 119 4.36 18.20 1.80
CA ILE A 119 3.50 19.00 2.69
C ILE A 119 3.99 20.44 2.73
N GLN A 120 3.07 21.38 2.47
CA GLN A 120 3.35 22.81 2.44
C GLN A 120 3.38 23.40 3.85
N PRO A 121 4.14 24.49 4.08
CA PRO A 121 4.92 25.27 3.09
C PRO A 121 6.32 24.70 2.79
N ASN A 122 6.85 23.77 3.60
CA ASN A 122 8.26 23.43 3.61
C ASN A 122 8.64 22.20 2.77
N ASN A 123 7.70 21.62 2.03
CA ASN A 123 7.85 20.31 1.35
C ASN A 123 8.32 19.20 2.31
N THR A 124 7.72 19.12 3.49
CA THR A 124 8.07 18.11 4.48
C THR A 124 7.40 16.78 4.17
N THR A 125 8.04 15.69 4.65
CA THR A 125 7.41 14.37 4.65
C THR A 125 6.57 14.20 5.90
N LYS A 126 5.33 13.73 5.73
CA LYS A 126 4.41 13.42 6.83
C LYS A 126 3.64 12.14 6.53
N ILE A 127 3.73 11.18 7.43
CA ILE A 127 2.89 9.98 7.47
C ILE A 127 1.59 10.37 8.19
N ILE A 128 0.47 10.01 7.57
CA ILE A 128 -0.86 10.35 8.06
C ILE A 128 -1.44 9.19 8.86
N GLU A 129 -1.38 7.99 8.29
CA GLU A 129 -1.96 6.79 8.86
C GLU A 129 -1.17 5.54 8.48
N THR A 130 -1.35 4.48 9.27
CA THR A 130 -0.93 3.13 8.92
C THR A 130 -2.09 2.18 9.16
N ARG A 131 -2.42 1.39 8.14
CA ARG A 131 -3.48 0.38 8.21
C ARG A 131 -2.86 -1.00 8.24
N LEU A 132 -3.34 -1.82 9.16
CA LEU A 132 -3.04 -3.24 9.24
C LEU A 132 -4.26 -4.04 8.79
N MET A 133 -4.02 -5.06 7.97
CA MET A 133 -4.94 -6.19 7.87
C MET A 133 -4.29 -7.39 8.54
N ILE A 134 -4.95 -7.97 9.54
CA ILE A 134 -4.43 -9.09 10.33
C ILE A 134 -5.28 -10.33 10.07
N ARG A 135 -4.66 -11.42 9.61
CA ARG A 135 -5.35 -12.69 9.34
C ARG A 135 -5.55 -13.46 10.65
N LYS A 136 -6.71 -13.32 11.28
CA LYS A 136 -7.14 -14.20 12.39
C LYS A 136 -7.74 -15.50 11.85
N SER A 137 -7.95 -16.48 12.73
CA SER A 137 -8.65 -17.73 12.39
C SER A 137 -10.06 -17.48 11.85
N SER A 138 -10.76 -16.47 12.37
CA SER A 138 -12.11 -16.07 11.96
C SER A 138 -12.16 -15.31 10.62
N GLY A 139 -11.05 -14.73 10.14
CA GLY A 139 -11.06 -13.86 8.97
C GLY A 139 -9.96 -12.80 9.03
N TRP A 140 -9.97 -11.88 8.06
CA TRP A 140 -9.18 -10.66 8.17
C TRP A 140 -9.89 -9.65 9.05
N ILE A 141 -9.14 -9.00 9.93
CA ILE A 141 -9.60 -7.81 10.67
C ILE A 141 -8.83 -6.58 10.20
N PHE A 142 -9.42 -5.41 10.38
CA PHE A 142 -8.81 -4.11 10.10
C PHE A 142 -8.29 -3.47 11.40
N ALA A 143 -7.19 -2.76 11.32
CA ALA A 143 -6.71 -1.93 12.42
C ALA A 143 -6.03 -0.68 11.87
N GLU A 144 -6.62 0.47 12.16
CA GLU A 144 -6.19 1.78 11.68
C GLU A 144 -5.38 2.50 12.76
N TYR A 145 -4.21 3.01 12.40
CA TYR A 145 -3.31 3.74 13.29
C TYR A 145 -3.11 5.17 12.79
N LEU A 146 -3.38 6.17 13.62
CA LEU A 146 -3.16 7.58 13.30
C LEU A 146 -1.82 8.05 13.85
N TRP A 147 -1.03 8.67 12.97
CA TRP A 147 0.26 9.22 13.34
C TRP A 147 0.11 10.54 14.07
N ASN A 148 0.88 10.68 15.16
CA ASN A 148 0.99 11.96 15.85
C ASN A 148 1.75 13.01 15.01
N ASP A 149 1.57 14.28 15.34
CA ASP A 149 2.19 15.36 14.55
C ASP A 149 3.71 15.40 14.67
N ASP A 150 4.27 14.92 15.78
CA ASP A 150 5.73 14.79 16.00
C ASP A 150 6.36 13.65 15.17
N GLN A 151 5.54 12.80 14.53
CA GLN A 151 5.98 11.65 13.73
C GLN A 151 6.84 10.64 14.53
N THR A 152 6.46 10.40 15.77
CA THR A 152 7.16 9.48 16.69
C THR A 152 6.37 8.21 17.00
N GLU A 153 5.04 8.25 16.86
CA GLU A 153 4.16 7.11 17.16
C GLU A 153 2.90 7.16 16.30
N ALA A 154 2.27 5.99 16.10
CA ALA A 154 0.92 5.90 15.61
C ALA A 154 0.04 5.10 16.58
N ASN A 155 -1.12 5.65 16.95
CA ASN A 155 -2.03 5.02 17.90
C ASN A 155 -3.23 4.41 17.17
N LEU A 156 -3.63 3.22 17.59
CA LEU A 156 -4.82 2.52 17.13
C LEU A 156 -6.04 3.41 17.42
N ILE A 157 -6.88 3.61 16.41
CA ILE A 157 -8.16 4.30 16.56
C ILE A 157 -9.30 3.29 16.41
N THR A 158 -10.20 3.24 17.40
CA THR A 158 -11.32 2.29 17.44
C THR A 158 -12.52 2.91 18.17
N GLY A 159 -13.67 2.24 18.13
CA GLY A 159 -14.85 2.59 18.91
C GLY A 159 -15.60 3.81 18.40
N THR A 160 -16.24 4.55 19.32
CA THR A 160 -17.07 5.72 19.02
C THR A 160 -16.30 6.81 18.27
N ASP A 161 -15.01 6.94 18.56
CA ASP A 161 -14.13 7.97 17.99
C ASP A 161 -13.82 7.74 16.50
N PHE A 162 -14.17 6.57 15.96
CA PHE A 162 -13.88 6.19 14.57
C PHE A 162 -15.08 5.61 13.80
N THR A 163 -16.27 5.60 14.40
CA THR A 163 -17.46 5.01 13.77
C THR A 163 -17.76 5.67 12.41
N SER A 164 -17.56 6.98 12.33
CA SER A 164 -17.70 7.79 11.11
C SER A 164 -16.35 8.08 10.44
N GLY A 165 -15.31 7.31 10.72
CA GLY A 165 -13.95 7.53 10.22
C GLY A 165 -13.32 8.80 10.79
N SER A 166 -12.25 9.27 10.16
CA SER A 166 -11.58 10.52 10.54
C SER A 166 -11.17 11.31 9.29
N SER A 167 -10.77 12.57 9.46
CA SER A 167 -10.23 13.39 8.38
C SER A 167 -9.09 14.25 8.90
N LYS A 168 -8.11 14.50 8.04
CA LYS A 168 -6.99 15.41 8.34
C LYS A 168 -6.89 16.46 7.24
N ASN A 169 -7.04 17.73 7.59
CA ASN A 169 -6.77 18.81 6.65
C ASN A 169 -5.28 18.83 6.31
N ILE A 170 -4.96 18.73 5.02
CA ILE A 170 -3.60 18.71 4.52
C ILE A 170 -3.46 19.65 3.33
N THR A 171 -2.32 20.34 3.25
CA THR A 171 -1.92 21.10 2.07
C THR A 171 -0.64 20.49 1.52
N PHE A 172 -0.65 20.09 0.26
CA PHE A 172 0.49 19.48 -0.41
C PHE A 172 0.66 20.03 -1.82
N LYS A 173 1.86 19.84 -2.38
CA LYS A 173 2.18 20.21 -3.76
C LYS A 173 2.17 18.96 -4.65
N LYS A 174 1.37 18.98 -5.71
CA LYS A 174 1.31 17.95 -6.77
C LYS A 174 2.58 17.95 -7.62
N GLU A 175 2.75 16.91 -8.43
CA GLU A 175 3.86 16.80 -9.41
C GLU A 175 3.85 17.94 -10.46
N ASN A 176 2.66 18.44 -10.82
CA ASN A 176 2.51 19.60 -11.71
C ASN A 176 2.71 20.97 -11.02
N ASN A 177 3.26 20.98 -9.80
CA ASN A 177 3.47 22.14 -8.94
C ASN A 177 2.21 22.83 -8.38
N ASN A 178 1.00 22.34 -8.68
CA ASN A 178 -0.20 22.88 -8.06
C ASN A 178 -0.23 22.57 -6.56
N VAL A 179 -0.48 23.59 -5.75
CA VAL A 179 -0.71 23.43 -4.31
C VAL A 179 -2.20 23.21 -4.09
N ILE A 180 -2.53 22.12 -3.40
CA ILE A 180 -3.92 21.77 -3.09
C ILE A 180 -4.05 21.57 -1.58
N THR A 181 -5.14 22.11 -1.04
CA THR A 181 -5.62 21.78 0.30
C THR A 181 -6.80 20.82 0.18
N THR A 182 -6.80 19.76 0.99
CA THR A 182 -7.92 18.82 1.04
C THR A 182 -8.09 18.25 2.45
N ASP A 183 -9.31 17.81 2.74
CA ASP A 183 -9.59 17.02 3.93
C ASP A 183 -9.34 15.54 3.62
N TYR A 184 -8.09 15.11 3.83
CA TYR A 184 -7.69 13.73 3.62
C TYR A 184 -8.56 12.80 4.45
N ARG A 185 -9.29 11.93 3.77
CA ARG A 185 -10.27 11.04 4.40
C ARG A 185 -9.61 9.75 4.89
N ILE A 186 -9.70 9.51 6.20
CA ILE A 186 -9.33 8.24 6.82
C ILE A 186 -10.63 7.43 7.00
N PRO A 187 -10.81 6.33 6.26
CA PRO A 187 -12.06 5.57 6.24
C PRO A 187 -12.30 4.84 7.56
N SER A 188 -13.54 4.86 8.04
CA SER A 188 -14.04 4.00 9.11
C SER A 188 -13.85 2.52 8.79
N GLU A 189 -13.98 1.66 9.80
CA GLU A 189 -14.00 0.20 9.61
C GLU A 189 -15.10 -0.22 8.60
N SER A 190 -16.26 0.43 8.62
CA SER A 190 -17.36 0.15 7.69
C SER A 190 -17.01 0.52 6.23
N GLU A 191 -16.31 1.64 6.03
CA GLU A 191 -15.82 2.08 4.72
C GLU A 191 -14.66 1.19 4.24
N CYS A 192 -13.76 0.79 5.14
CA CYS A 192 -12.73 -0.21 4.88
C CYS A 192 -13.37 -1.51 4.41
N PHE A 193 -14.34 -2.05 5.14
CA PHE A 193 -15.06 -3.26 4.75
C PHE A 193 -15.82 -3.09 3.43
N ALA A 194 -16.44 -1.94 3.18
CA ALA A 194 -17.16 -1.70 1.94
C ALA A 194 -16.27 -1.81 0.69
N CYS A 195 -14.97 -1.51 0.82
CA CYS A 195 -13.97 -1.69 -0.23
C CYS A 195 -13.34 -3.11 -0.20
N HIS A 196 -12.98 -3.57 1.00
CA HIS A 196 -12.29 -4.84 1.24
C HIS A 196 -13.24 -6.02 1.45
N LYS A 197 -14.28 -6.17 0.61
CA LYS A 197 -15.29 -7.22 0.77
C LYS A 197 -15.51 -8.03 -0.50
N LEU A 198 -15.47 -9.34 -0.35
CA LEU A 198 -15.87 -10.31 -1.37
C LEU A 198 -16.67 -11.42 -0.71
N ASN A 199 -17.84 -11.77 -1.26
CA ASN A 199 -18.74 -12.77 -0.66
C ASN A 199 -19.08 -12.46 0.82
N ASN A 200 -19.27 -11.18 1.13
CA ASN A 200 -19.47 -10.66 2.49
C ASN A 200 -18.35 -11.01 3.50
N LYS A 201 -17.13 -11.29 3.03
CA LYS A 201 -15.96 -11.54 3.87
C LYS A 201 -14.87 -10.49 3.62
N PRO A 202 -14.16 -10.04 4.67
CA PRO A 202 -13.00 -9.17 4.53
C PRO A 202 -11.90 -9.82 3.69
N VAL A 203 -11.38 -9.10 2.68
CA VAL A 203 -10.28 -9.59 1.81
C VAL A 203 -9.25 -8.49 1.52
N PRO A 204 -7.94 -8.82 1.41
CA PRO A 204 -6.93 -7.88 0.97
C PRO A 204 -7.08 -7.47 -0.49
N ILE A 205 -6.56 -6.29 -0.82
CA ILE A 205 -6.52 -5.74 -2.17
C ILE A 205 -5.07 -5.50 -2.57
N GLY A 206 -4.72 -5.85 -3.81
CA GLY A 206 -3.43 -5.53 -4.43
C GLY A 206 -2.34 -6.59 -4.29
N VAL A 207 -2.46 -7.54 -3.35
CA VAL A 207 -1.52 -8.65 -3.13
C VAL A 207 -1.84 -9.89 -3.97
N LYS A 208 -2.12 -9.65 -5.26
CA LYS A 208 -2.33 -10.68 -6.28
C LYS A 208 -1.01 -10.95 -7.01
N PRO A 209 -0.70 -12.18 -7.42
CA PRO A 209 0.51 -12.47 -8.20
C PRO A 209 0.68 -11.59 -9.44
N GLN A 210 -0.39 -11.31 -10.19
CA GLN A 210 -0.35 -10.42 -11.35
C GLN A 210 0.16 -9.00 -11.03
N ASN A 211 0.00 -8.55 -9.79
CA ASN A 211 0.40 -7.23 -9.34
C ASN A 211 1.81 -7.23 -8.71
N LEU A 212 2.32 -8.39 -8.29
CA LEU A 212 3.61 -8.53 -7.61
C LEU A 212 4.70 -9.13 -8.50
N ASN A 213 4.38 -9.56 -9.71
CA ASN A 213 5.33 -10.12 -10.66
C ASN A 213 6.18 -9.03 -11.36
N THR A 214 6.83 -8.19 -10.57
CA THR A 214 7.70 -7.09 -11.01
C THR A 214 8.99 -7.06 -10.17
N GLY A 215 10.03 -6.40 -10.68
CA GLY A 215 11.27 -6.20 -9.93
C GLY A 215 11.09 -5.12 -8.86
N TYR A 216 11.61 -5.37 -7.65
CA TYR A 216 11.68 -4.42 -6.55
C TYR A 216 13.12 -4.26 -6.04
N PRO A 217 13.59 -3.04 -5.73
CA PRO A 217 14.94 -2.79 -5.26
C PRO A 217 15.09 -3.19 -3.78
N TYR A 218 15.59 -4.40 -3.53
CA TYR A 218 15.99 -4.84 -2.18
C TYR A 218 17.47 -4.50 -1.92
N SER A 219 17.93 -4.65 -0.68
CA SER A 219 19.33 -4.36 -0.30
C SER A 219 20.38 -5.14 -1.09
N GLY A 220 20.04 -6.35 -1.56
CA GLY A 220 20.90 -7.19 -2.41
C GLY A 220 20.73 -6.96 -3.93
N GLY A 221 20.00 -5.92 -4.34
CA GLY A 221 19.70 -5.63 -5.74
C GLY A 221 18.23 -5.81 -6.10
N ILE A 222 17.91 -5.58 -7.38
CA ILE A 222 16.56 -5.74 -7.91
C ILE A 222 16.20 -7.23 -7.96
N LYS A 223 15.07 -7.61 -7.37
CA LYS A 223 14.54 -8.99 -7.39
C LYS A 223 13.05 -8.99 -7.68
N ASN A 224 12.56 -10.04 -8.36
CA ASN A 224 11.13 -10.28 -8.46
C ASN A 224 10.51 -10.46 -7.06
N GLN A 225 9.39 -9.80 -6.78
CA GLN A 225 8.82 -9.79 -5.44
C GLN A 225 8.24 -11.16 -5.02
N LEU A 226 7.67 -11.93 -5.95
CA LEU A 226 7.23 -13.30 -5.66
C LEU A 226 8.43 -14.22 -5.38
N GLN A 227 9.52 -14.06 -6.11
CA GLN A 227 10.78 -14.77 -5.80
C GLN A 227 11.31 -14.38 -4.43
N LYS A 228 11.26 -13.09 -4.06
CA LYS A 228 11.64 -12.64 -2.72
C LYS A 228 10.81 -13.34 -1.64
N LEU A 229 9.50 -13.49 -1.84
CA LEU A 229 8.65 -14.22 -0.89
C LEU A 229 9.01 -15.71 -0.81
N VAL A 230 9.37 -16.37 -1.92
CA VAL A 230 9.86 -17.75 -1.90
C VAL A 230 11.17 -17.88 -1.13
N ASP A 231 12.15 -17.02 -1.42
CA ASP A 231 13.47 -17.03 -0.78
C ASP A 231 13.37 -16.81 0.74
N GLU A 232 12.42 -15.98 1.17
CA GLU A 232 12.16 -15.73 2.59
C GLU A 232 11.37 -16.85 3.30
N GLY A 233 10.87 -17.82 2.53
CA GLY A 233 10.02 -18.90 3.01
C GLY A 233 8.54 -18.53 3.17
N TYR A 234 8.11 -17.35 2.69
CA TYR A 234 6.74 -16.84 2.82
C TYR A 234 5.79 -17.31 1.72
N LEU A 235 6.29 -17.81 0.60
CA LEU A 235 5.51 -18.36 -0.49
C LEU A 235 6.03 -19.77 -0.82
N VAL A 236 5.15 -20.74 -1.01
CA VAL A 236 5.54 -22.12 -1.36
C VAL A 236 6.26 -22.15 -2.72
N SER A 237 5.59 -21.65 -3.75
CA SER A 237 6.07 -21.56 -5.13
C SER A 237 5.13 -20.68 -5.95
N TYR A 238 5.54 -20.32 -7.16
CA TYR A 238 4.71 -19.66 -8.16
C TYR A 238 5.10 -20.19 -9.57
N PRO A 239 4.21 -20.14 -10.56
CA PRO A 239 4.51 -20.62 -11.91
C PRO A 239 5.51 -19.71 -12.62
N SER A 240 6.20 -20.23 -13.64
CA SER A 240 7.17 -19.45 -14.43
C SER A 240 6.52 -18.34 -15.27
N ASN A 241 5.25 -18.49 -15.61
CA ASN A 241 4.48 -17.54 -16.42
C ASN A 241 3.30 -17.01 -15.60
N ILE A 242 3.20 -15.68 -15.51
CA ILE A 242 2.13 -14.95 -14.83
C ILE A 242 1.67 -13.83 -15.76
N VAL A 243 0.37 -13.79 -16.06
CA VAL A 243 -0.25 -12.66 -16.76
C VAL A 243 -0.29 -11.48 -15.79
N SER A 244 0.54 -10.48 -16.05
CA SER A 244 0.85 -9.43 -15.06
C SER A 244 0.28 -8.08 -15.47
N THR A 245 -0.11 -7.28 -14.49
CA THR A 245 -0.39 -5.86 -14.68
C THR A 245 0.92 -5.10 -14.92
N VAL A 246 0.82 -3.89 -15.44
CA VAL A 246 1.96 -2.99 -15.62
C VAL A 246 1.81 -1.77 -14.71
N ASN A 247 2.86 -0.97 -14.57
CA ASN A 247 2.72 0.37 -14.02
C ASN A 247 1.93 1.24 -15.01
N TYR A 248 0.74 1.70 -14.63
CA TYR A 248 -0.10 2.53 -15.50
C TYR A 248 0.55 3.87 -15.87
N ARG A 249 1.57 4.33 -15.12
CA ARG A 249 2.35 5.54 -15.42
C ARG A 249 3.49 5.29 -16.41
N ASP A 250 3.86 4.04 -16.70
CA ASP A 250 4.93 3.71 -17.63
C ASP A 250 4.47 3.93 -19.08
N THR A 251 4.82 5.08 -19.66
CA THR A 251 4.46 5.47 -21.04
C THR A 251 5.15 4.64 -22.12
N SER A 252 6.13 3.79 -21.78
CA SER A 252 6.68 2.81 -22.72
C SER A 252 5.71 1.65 -23.00
N LYS A 253 4.69 1.47 -22.15
CA LYS A 253 3.66 0.42 -22.32
C LYS A 253 2.47 0.94 -23.14
N PRO A 254 1.82 0.07 -23.93
CA PRO A 254 0.61 0.43 -24.66
C PRO A 254 -0.49 1.01 -23.77
N VAL A 255 -1.25 1.98 -24.28
CA VAL A 255 -2.32 2.66 -23.52
C VAL A 255 -3.35 1.69 -22.93
N ASP A 256 -3.71 0.64 -23.68
CA ASP A 256 -4.71 -0.35 -23.28
C ASP A 256 -4.30 -1.10 -22.00
N ILE A 257 -3.11 -1.70 -21.98
CA ILE A 257 -2.64 -2.46 -20.81
C ILE A 257 -2.43 -1.56 -19.59
N ARG A 258 -2.04 -0.30 -19.79
CA ARG A 258 -1.96 0.70 -18.71
C ARG A 258 -3.33 1.00 -18.14
N LEU A 259 -4.34 1.27 -18.97
CA LEU A 259 -5.69 1.54 -18.49
C LEU A 259 -6.28 0.33 -17.76
N ARG A 260 -6.13 -0.88 -18.32
CA ARG A 260 -6.59 -2.11 -17.66
C ARG A 260 -5.93 -2.31 -16.30
N SER A 261 -4.63 -2.01 -16.18
CA SER A 261 -3.92 -2.05 -14.89
C SER A 261 -4.41 -0.98 -13.91
N TYR A 262 -4.72 0.23 -14.42
CA TYR A 262 -5.32 1.32 -13.65
C TYR A 262 -6.70 0.93 -13.09
N LEU A 263 -7.57 0.35 -13.92
CA LEU A 263 -8.91 -0.10 -13.53
C LEU A 263 -8.86 -1.28 -12.55
N ASP A 264 -7.92 -2.22 -12.70
CA ASP A 264 -7.76 -3.34 -11.77
C ASP A 264 -7.50 -2.85 -10.34
N ILE A 265 -6.49 -2.00 -10.17
CA ILE A 265 -6.10 -1.58 -8.82
C ILE A 265 -7.05 -0.54 -8.20
N ASN A 266 -7.67 0.32 -9.02
CA ASN A 266 -8.52 1.42 -8.53
C ASN A 266 -10.01 1.08 -8.47
N CYS A 267 -10.49 0.08 -9.21
CA CYS A 267 -11.94 -0.11 -9.41
C CYS A 267 -12.40 -1.57 -9.28
N ALA A 268 -11.60 -2.55 -9.72
CA ALA A 268 -12.04 -3.96 -9.83
C ALA A 268 -12.47 -4.59 -8.51
N HIS A 269 -11.84 -4.20 -7.40
CA HIS A 269 -12.21 -4.72 -6.09
C HIS A 269 -13.68 -4.44 -5.72
N CYS A 270 -14.26 -3.34 -6.23
CA CYS A 270 -15.69 -3.03 -6.11
C CYS A 270 -16.52 -3.57 -7.29
N HIS A 271 -16.00 -3.47 -8.51
CA HIS A 271 -16.68 -3.85 -9.76
C HIS A 271 -16.29 -5.27 -10.21
N GLN A 272 -16.63 -6.23 -9.36
CA GLN A 272 -16.51 -7.67 -9.59
C GLN A 272 -17.71 -8.38 -8.96
N GLN A 273 -17.90 -9.65 -9.33
CA GLN A 273 -18.99 -10.46 -8.78
C GLN A 273 -18.89 -10.58 -7.25
N ASN A 274 -20.02 -10.49 -6.55
CA ASN A 274 -20.16 -10.58 -5.09
C ASN A 274 -19.37 -9.53 -4.30
N ALA A 275 -19.02 -8.41 -4.93
CA ALA A 275 -18.44 -7.22 -4.29
C ALA A 275 -19.47 -6.08 -4.20
N ARG A 276 -19.04 -4.90 -3.73
CA ARG A 276 -19.95 -3.77 -3.45
C ARG A 276 -20.75 -3.30 -4.66
N CYS A 277 -20.15 -3.26 -5.84
CA CYS A 277 -20.74 -2.72 -7.06
C CYS A 277 -21.08 -3.81 -8.09
N ASP A 278 -21.29 -5.05 -7.64
CA ASP A 278 -21.68 -6.20 -8.46
C ASP A 278 -22.93 -5.93 -9.32
N TYR A 279 -23.89 -5.18 -8.76
CA TYR A 279 -25.14 -4.82 -9.39
C TYR A 279 -25.00 -3.92 -10.65
N ARG A 280 -23.78 -3.45 -10.97
CA ARG A 280 -23.49 -2.70 -12.20
C ARG A 280 -23.04 -3.62 -13.32
N ALA A 281 -23.22 -3.20 -14.57
CA ALA A 281 -22.86 -4.00 -15.74
C ALA A 281 -21.35 -4.26 -15.95
N ILE A 282 -20.45 -3.45 -15.37
CA ILE A 282 -19.00 -3.52 -15.62
C ILE A 282 -18.26 -4.53 -14.73
N ARG A 283 -17.20 -5.15 -15.26
CA ARG A 283 -16.30 -6.09 -14.58
C ARG A 283 -14.85 -5.71 -14.82
N LEU A 284 -14.24 -5.04 -13.84
CA LEU A 284 -13.01 -4.27 -14.07
C LEU A 284 -11.71 -4.99 -13.71
N SER A 285 -11.76 -6.27 -13.34
CA SER A 285 -10.57 -7.10 -13.09
C SER A 285 -9.68 -7.18 -14.33
N PHE A 286 -8.36 -7.17 -14.14
CA PHE A 286 -7.40 -7.22 -15.25
C PHE A 286 -7.63 -8.40 -16.23
N SER A 287 -7.98 -9.56 -15.67
CA SER A 287 -8.30 -10.79 -16.41
C SER A 287 -9.57 -10.71 -17.26
N GLN A 288 -10.50 -9.80 -16.93
CA GLN A 288 -11.81 -9.68 -17.58
C GLN A 288 -11.90 -8.50 -18.55
N THR A 289 -11.00 -7.53 -18.44
CA THR A 289 -11.01 -6.28 -19.22
C THR A 289 -10.35 -6.41 -20.60
N ALA A 290 -10.03 -7.63 -21.03
CA ALA A 290 -9.79 -7.89 -22.46
C ALA A 290 -11.08 -7.78 -23.27
N ASP A 291 -12.24 -8.00 -22.64
CA ASP A 291 -13.55 -7.71 -23.20
C ASP A 291 -13.92 -6.25 -22.94
N LEU A 292 -14.17 -5.50 -24.00
CA LEU A 292 -14.50 -4.08 -23.95
C LEU A 292 -15.88 -3.82 -23.31
N ALA A 293 -16.82 -4.76 -23.41
CA ALA A 293 -18.12 -4.63 -22.76
C ALA A 293 -17.98 -4.64 -21.23
N ASN A 294 -17.04 -5.43 -20.70
CA ASN A 294 -16.72 -5.42 -19.26
C ASN A 294 -16.16 -4.07 -18.79
N MET A 295 -15.49 -3.32 -19.67
CA MET A 295 -15.05 -1.94 -19.41
C MET A 295 -16.15 -0.89 -19.64
N GLY A 296 -17.33 -1.30 -20.11
CA GLY A 296 -18.48 -0.44 -20.35
C GLY A 296 -18.55 0.17 -21.75
N VAL A 297 -17.73 -0.30 -22.69
CA VAL A 297 -17.76 0.19 -24.08
C VAL A 297 -19.09 -0.17 -24.73
N CYS A 298 -19.80 0.85 -25.20
CA CYS A 298 -21.13 0.75 -25.79
C CYS A 298 -22.25 0.28 -24.86
N VAL A 299 -21.96 0.05 -23.58
CA VAL A 299 -22.95 -0.33 -22.57
C VAL A 299 -23.70 0.91 -22.11
N ASN A 300 -25.03 0.84 -22.07
CA ASN A 300 -25.87 1.93 -21.58
C ASN A 300 -25.64 2.14 -20.07
N ALA A 301 -25.65 3.39 -19.64
CA ALA A 301 -25.54 3.72 -18.23
C ALA A 301 -26.87 3.45 -17.51
N ASP A 302 -26.79 2.74 -16.38
CA ASP A 302 -27.97 2.44 -15.55
C ASP A 302 -28.55 3.69 -14.86
N GLU A 303 -27.71 4.69 -14.62
CA GLU A 303 -28.07 5.92 -13.93
C GLU A 303 -28.02 7.11 -14.89
N PRO A 304 -29.17 7.76 -15.17
CA PRO A 304 -29.18 8.97 -15.95
C PRO A 304 -28.54 10.10 -15.12
N ILE A 305 -27.43 10.64 -15.64
CA ILE A 305 -26.75 11.81 -15.06
C ILE A 305 -27.16 13.06 -15.84
N ASP A 306 -27.10 12.97 -17.16
CA ASP A 306 -27.42 14.01 -18.12
C ASP A 306 -27.90 13.36 -19.43
N GLN A 307 -28.74 14.05 -20.20
CA GLN A 307 -29.28 13.53 -21.46
C GLN A 307 -28.19 13.23 -22.51
N SER A 308 -27.02 13.86 -22.41
CA SER A 308 -25.88 13.62 -23.31
C SER A 308 -24.97 12.46 -22.88
N LEU A 309 -25.20 11.89 -21.69
CA LEU A 309 -24.39 10.85 -21.05
C LEU A 309 -25.14 9.51 -20.98
N GLU A 310 -25.44 8.92 -22.13
CA GLU A 310 -26.24 7.70 -22.24
C GLU A 310 -25.46 6.40 -22.00
N LYS A 311 -24.14 6.41 -22.27
CA LYS A 311 -23.29 5.21 -22.22
C LYS A 311 -22.20 5.31 -21.17
N ILE A 312 -21.83 4.17 -20.59
CA ILE A 312 -20.71 4.08 -19.63
C ILE A 312 -19.42 4.57 -20.30
N ILE A 313 -19.14 4.03 -21.48
CA ILE A 313 -18.10 4.52 -22.41
C ILE A 313 -18.69 4.64 -23.81
N THR A 314 -18.60 5.84 -24.38
CA THR A 314 -18.87 6.13 -25.79
C THR A 314 -17.54 6.11 -26.55
N PRO A 315 -17.32 5.16 -27.49
CA PRO A 315 -16.11 5.10 -28.31
C PRO A 315 -15.79 6.43 -28.97
N GLY A 316 -14.53 6.85 -28.93
CA GLY A 316 -14.05 8.06 -29.60
C GLY A 316 -14.49 9.38 -28.95
N ASN A 317 -15.33 9.35 -27.91
CA ASN A 317 -15.87 10.56 -27.29
C ASN A 317 -15.99 10.44 -25.75
N HIS A 318 -14.90 10.81 -25.06
CA HIS A 318 -14.89 10.82 -23.59
C HIS A 318 -15.88 11.81 -22.97
N ASN A 319 -16.24 12.90 -23.66
CA ASN A 319 -17.23 13.88 -23.16
C ASN A 319 -18.65 13.29 -23.11
N LYS A 320 -18.92 12.24 -23.90
CA LYS A 320 -20.18 11.49 -23.89
C LYS A 320 -20.10 10.19 -23.06
N SER A 321 -19.12 10.07 -22.16
CA SER A 321 -18.87 8.85 -21.39
C SER A 321 -19.10 9.07 -19.91
N VAL A 322 -20.04 8.34 -19.30
CA VAL A 322 -20.36 8.44 -17.86
C VAL A 322 -19.14 8.15 -17.00
N MET A 323 -18.29 7.17 -17.37
CA MET A 323 -17.08 6.87 -16.59
C MET A 323 -16.14 8.08 -16.51
N ASN A 324 -15.91 8.79 -17.62
CA ASN A 324 -15.08 10.00 -17.64
C ASN A 324 -15.68 11.12 -16.78
N PHE A 325 -17.00 11.35 -16.85
CA PHE A 325 -17.68 12.32 -15.99
C PHE A 325 -17.48 11.99 -14.50
N ARG A 326 -17.73 10.75 -14.09
CA ARG A 326 -17.62 10.33 -12.69
C ARG A 326 -16.18 10.40 -12.17
N LEU A 327 -15.18 10.07 -12.98
CA LEU A 327 -13.78 10.22 -12.58
C LEU A 327 -13.35 11.69 -12.45
N ASN A 328 -13.93 12.60 -13.22
CA ASN A 328 -13.68 14.04 -13.14
C ASN A 328 -14.44 14.75 -12.00
N SER A 329 -15.49 14.15 -11.48
CA SER A 329 -16.26 14.76 -10.39
C SER A 329 -15.59 14.57 -9.02
N VAL A 330 -15.78 15.55 -8.15
CA VAL A 330 -15.49 15.48 -6.70
C VAL A 330 -16.75 15.49 -5.84
N ASP A 331 -17.92 15.73 -6.45
CA ASP A 331 -19.22 15.64 -5.79
C ASP A 331 -19.49 14.19 -5.42
N GLU A 332 -19.74 13.94 -4.13
CA GLU A 332 -19.88 12.59 -3.57
C GLU A 332 -20.99 11.77 -4.21
N SER A 333 -22.05 12.42 -4.72
CA SER A 333 -23.16 11.75 -5.43
C SER A 333 -22.75 11.23 -6.81
N ASN A 334 -21.70 11.81 -7.39
CA ASN A 334 -21.30 11.60 -8.77
C ASN A 334 -19.93 10.93 -8.92
N ARG A 335 -19.00 11.19 -8.00
CA ARG A 335 -17.59 10.82 -8.13
C ARG A 335 -17.36 9.31 -8.11
N MET A 336 -16.32 8.88 -8.81
CA MET A 336 -15.75 7.53 -8.69
C MET A 336 -14.23 7.57 -8.58
N PRO A 337 -13.60 6.72 -7.72
CA PRO A 337 -14.23 5.87 -6.71
C PRO A 337 -14.99 6.66 -5.62
N LEU A 338 -15.99 6.02 -5.00
CA LEU A 338 -16.82 6.64 -3.94
C LEU A 338 -16.03 6.92 -2.66
N LEU A 339 -15.03 6.07 -2.36
CA LEU A 339 -14.22 6.08 -1.15
C LEU A 339 -12.75 6.29 -1.48
N GLY A 340 -12.02 6.90 -0.55
CA GLY A 340 -10.56 7.04 -0.63
C GLY A 340 -10.09 8.12 -1.61
N ARG A 341 -10.96 9.01 -2.07
CA ARG A 341 -10.57 10.24 -2.76
C ARG A 341 -11.51 11.39 -2.45
N THR A 342 -10.96 12.59 -2.43
CA THR A 342 -11.62 13.90 -2.34
C THR A 342 -11.16 14.84 -3.46
N VAL A 343 -10.06 14.51 -4.16
CA VAL A 343 -9.57 15.27 -5.33
C VAL A 343 -9.60 14.43 -6.60
N VAL A 344 -9.48 15.09 -7.75
CA VAL A 344 -9.34 14.44 -9.06
C VAL A 344 -7.94 13.85 -9.22
N HIS A 345 -7.88 12.60 -9.70
CA HIS A 345 -6.65 11.97 -10.17
C HIS A 345 -6.43 12.34 -11.64
N ASP A 346 -5.74 13.47 -11.85
CA ASP A 346 -5.57 14.10 -13.15
C ASP A 346 -5.01 13.10 -14.19
N GLU A 347 -4.02 12.30 -13.79
CA GLU A 347 -3.35 11.34 -14.68
C GLU A 347 -4.20 10.11 -14.99
N GLY A 348 -5.03 9.66 -14.05
CA GLY A 348 -5.98 8.57 -14.29
C GLY A 348 -7.09 8.99 -15.26
N VAL A 349 -7.58 10.23 -15.11
CA VAL A 349 -8.55 10.82 -16.06
C VAL A 349 -7.91 10.94 -17.44
N ALA A 350 -6.72 11.51 -17.54
CA ALA A 350 -6.03 11.67 -18.82
C ALA A 350 -5.78 10.32 -19.51
N LEU A 351 -5.39 9.28 -18.75
CA LEU A 351 -5.22 7.92 -19.26
C LEU A 351 -6.53 7.34 -19.82
N LEU A 352 -7.64 7.52 -19.10
CA LEU A 352 -8.95 7.08 -19.57
C LEU A 352 -9.36 7.82 -20.85
N GLN A 353 -9.23 9.15 -20.87
CA GLN A 353 -9.58 9.97 -22.04
C GLN A 353 -8.76 9.58 -23.27
N GLN A 354 -7.45 9.37 -23.09
CA GLN A 354 -6.56 8.91 -24.16
C GLN A 354 -7.05 7.58 -24.74
N TRP A 355 -7.41 6.62 -23.89
CA TRP A 355 -7.89 5.32 -24.34
C TRP A 355 -9.27 5.40 -25.01
N ILE A 356 -10.23 6.13 -24.44
CA ILE A 356 -11.57 6.30 -25.04
C ILE A 356 -11.47 6.90 -26.43
N ASN A 357 -10.64 7.94 -26.58
CA ASN A 357 -10.46 8.62 -27.87
C ASN A 357 -9.74 7.76 -28.91
N SER A 358 -9.05 6.68 -28.51
CA SER A 358 -8.45 5.73 -29.46
C SER A 358 -9.43 4.67 -29.99
N LEU A 359 -10.63 4.58 -29.41
CA LEU A 359 -11.66 3.65 -29.83
C LEU A 359 -12.41 4.18 -31.06
N ASN A 360 -12.48 3.38 -32.12
CA ASN A 360 -13.07 3.76 -33.40
C ASN A 360 -14.32 2.93 -33.76
N GLN A 361 -14.73 1.98 -32.93
CA GLN A 361 -15.91 1.18 -33.19
C GLN A 361 -17.21 1.98 -33.03
N SER A 362 -18.22 1.63 -33.82
CA SER A 362 -19.58 2.12 -33.62
C SER A 362 -20.31 1.25 -32.59
N CYS A 363 -21.20 1.88 -31.80
CA CYS A 363 -22.08 1.13 -30.92
C CYS A 363 -23.26 0.55 -31.71
N PRO A 364 -23.66 -0.70 -31.41
CA PRO A 364 -24.87 -1.30 -31.98
C PRO A 364 -26.15 -0.53 -31.66
#